data_AF-A0AAV8DCG0-F1
#
_entry.id   AF-A0AAV8DCG0-F1
#
_cell.length_a   1.000
_cell.length_b   1.000
_cell.length_c   1.000
_cell.angle_alpha   90.00
_cell.angle_beta   90.00
_cell.angle_gamma   90.00
#
_symmetry.space_group_name_H-M   'P 1'
#
loop_
_entity.id
_entity.type
_entity.pdbx_description
1 polymer ?
#
loop_
_entity_poly.entity_id
_entity_poly.type
_entity_poly.pdbx_seq_one_letter_code
_entity_poly.pdbx_strand_id
1 'polypeptide(L)'
;MRFHGKTFDDNFQPASYAHTIEQCENHLSEIKKASRQAFNYLMKHGLWCRSKFSEVSKVDYVTNNISESFNNWIKDLKDLHVIEMLNQFRRRLMITFDRRRKVLKKLNGKIVPTVMKDLNEKSRCTDVRRMTVSRAGDNCAEVSGTTTIGTAWTQAVEIDKQQCTCRAWQISGKPCTHAIAFICTLRGTRLEDYVHEYYSIERFKLAYEGVINPIVDASRWIKSDPGFTVWPPKMDKRPTGRPRKERIPSCLELVIKQGRVKKQSVT
;
A
#
# COMPACT_ATOMS: atom_id res chain seq x y z
N MET A 1 -16.97 4.96 10.61
CA MET A 1 -17.53 3.78 9.88
C MET A 1 -19.06 3.85 9.97
N ARG A 2 -19.86 3.30 9.04
CA ARG A 2 -21.34 3.37 9.13
C ARG A 2 -21.96 2.33 10.08
N PHE A 3 -21.18 1.32 10.46
CA PHE A 3 -21.54 0.24 11.36
C PHE A 3 -20.47 0.18 12.47
N HIS A 4 -20.90 -0.12 13.69
CA HIS A 4 -20.07 -0.09 14.90
C HIS A 4 -20.35 -1.31 15.76
N GLY A 5 -19.35 -1.76 16.51
CA GLY A 5 -19.48 -2.84 17.48
C GLY A 5 -18.36 -3.86 17.34
N LYS A 6 -18.11 -4.59 18.44
CA LYS A 6 -17.01 -5.53 18.58
C LYS A 6 -16.90 -6.52 17.41
N THR A 7 -18.02 -7.08 16.95
CA THR A 7 -18.01 -8.01 15.81
C THR A 7 -17.49 -7.39 14.52
N PHE A 8 -17.77 -6.11 14.26
CA PHE A 8 -17.26 -5.44 13.07
C PHE A 8 -15.79 -5.08 13.23
N ASP A 9 -15.37 -4.63 14.42
CA ASP A 9 -13.98 -4.31 14.72
C ASP A 9 -13.09 -5.57 14.60
N ASP A 10 -13.56 -6.70 15.13
CA ASP A 10 -12.85 -7.97 15.15
C ASP A 10 -12.82 -8.68 13.79
N ASN A 11 -13.72 -8.35 12.84
CA ASN A 11 -13.82 -9.09 11.56
C ASN A 11 -13.54 -8.25 10.32
N PHE A 12 -13.82 -6.94 10.33
CA PHE A 12 -13.65 -6.13 9.12
C PHE A 12 -12.18 -6.01 8.71
N GLN A 13 -11.31 -5.64 9.66
CA GLN A 13 -9.90 -5.49 9.36
C GLN A 13 -9.28 -6.84 8.98
N PRO A 14 -9.47 -7.94 9.74
CA PRO A 14 -8.99 -9.25 9.29
C PRO A 14 -9.52 -9.69 7.92
N ALA A 15 -10.79 -9.45 7.59
CA ALA A 15 -11.33 -9.73 6.25
C ALA A 15 -10.59 -8.94 5.16
N SER A 16 -10.31 -7.66 5.41
CA SER A 16 -9.61 -6.80 4.44
C SER A 16 -8.15 -7.20 4.21
N TYR A 17 -7.48 -7.71 5.24
CA TYR A 17 -6.07 -8.14 5.20
C TYR A 17 -5.89 -9.62 4.80
N ALA A 18 -6.96 -10.40 4.74
CA ALA A 18 -6.93 -11.81 4.34
C ALA A 18 -6.34 -11.97 2.94
N HIS A 19 -5.43 -12.94 2.78
CA HIS A 19 -4.76 -13.20 1.49
C HIS A 19 -5.52 -14.22 0.63
N THR A 20 -6.26 -15.13 1.27
CA THR A 20 -7.10 -16.13 0.59
C THR A 20 -8.57 -15.73 0.61
N ILE A 21 -9.33 -16.22 -0.38
CA ILE A 21 -10.77 -15.98 -0.47
C ILE A 21 -11.48 -16.61 0.74
N GLU A 22 -11.13 -17.84 1.09
CA GLU A 22 -11.68 -18.57 2.23
C GLU A 22 -11.54 -17.79 3.56
N GLN A 23 -10.34 -17.29 3.88
CA GLN A 23 -10.13 -16.49 5.10
C GLN A 23 -11.00 -15.23 5.11
N CYS A 24 -11.12 -14.58 3.95
CA CYS A 24 -11.97 -13.40 3.80
C CYS A 24 -13.46 -13.75 3.99
N GLU A 25 -13.91 -14.86 3.42
CA GLU A 25 -15.30 -15.33 3.50
C GLU A 25 -15.68 -15.74 4.92
N ASN A 26 -14.76 -16.36 5.66
CA ASN A 26 -14.96 -16.71 7.07
C ASN A 26 -15.30 -15.46 7.91
N HIS A 27 -14.50 -14.40 7.81
CA HIS A 27 -14.79 -13.14 8.51
C HIS A 27 -16.04 -12.42 7.99
N LEU A 28 -16.28 -12.45 6.67
CA LEU A 28 -17.49 -11.88 6.07
C LEU A 28 -18.76 -12.60 6.53
N SER A 29 -18.68 -13.90 6.79
CA SER A 29 -19.80 -14.70 7.30
C SER A 29 -20.22 -14.23 8.70
N GLU A 30 -19.26 -13.91 9.57
CA GLU A 30 -19.52 -13.35 10.91
C GLU A 30 -20.15 -11.96 10.83
N ILE A 31 -19.64 -11.11 9.93
CA ILE A 31 -20.24 -9.79 9.65
C ILE A 31 -21.68 -9.95 9.15
N LYS A 32 -21.95 -10.93 8.27
CA LYS A 32 -23.28 -11.20 7.72
C LYS A 32 -24.26 -11.71 8.77
N LYS A 33 -23.80 -12.54 9.71
CA LYS A 33 -24.58 -13.02 10.87
C LYS A 33 -24.98 -11.86 11.76
N ALA A 34 -24.05 -10.95 12.04
CA ALA A 34 -24.32 -9.77 12.88
C ALA A 34 -25.19 -8.72 12.18
N SER A 35 -24.97 -8.44 10.89
CA SER A 35 -25.79 -7.51 10.11
C SER A 35 -25.71 -7.78 8.61
N ARG A 36 -26.86 -8.20 8.04
CA ARG A 36 -27.03 -8.34 6.59
C ARG A 36 -26.83 -7.01 5.86
N GLN A 37 -27.23 -5.90 6.48
CA GLN A 37 -27.10 -4.57 5.90
C GLN A 37 -25.63 -4.16 5.78
N ALA A 38 -24.82 -4.44 6.81
CA ALA A 38 -23.38 -4.18 6.79
C ALA A 38 -22.67 -5.02 5.72
N PHE A 39 -22.99 -6.31 5.64
CA PHE A 39 -22.48 -7.18 4.59
C PHE A 39 -22.80 -6.66 3.19
N ASN A 40 -24.08 -6.33 2.91
CA ASN A 40 -24.49 -5.80 1.62
C ASN A 40 -23.78 -4.48 1.28
N TYR A 41 -23.56 -3.61 2.27
CA TYR A 41 -22.80 -2.37 2.09
C TYR A 41 -21.36 -2.65 1.67
N LEU A 42 -20.66 -3.57 2.35
CA LEU A 42 -19.29 -3.95 2.02
C LEU A 42 -19.19 -4.58 0.62
N MET A 43 -20.15 -5.43 0.25
CA MET A 43 -20.17 -6.09 -1.06
C MET A 43 -20.49 -5.14 -2.22
N LYS A 44 -21.10 -3.99 -1.95
CA LYS A 44 -21.33 -2.93 -2.96
C LYS A 44 -20.03 -2.23 -3.36
N HIS A 45 -19.04 -2.19 -2.49
CA HIS A 45 -17.75 -1.60 -2.77
C HIS A 45 -16.79 -2.66 -3.37
N GLY A 46 -15.97 -2.25 -4.34
CA GLY A 46 -15.14 -3.15 -5.16
C GLY A 46 -13.94 -3.76 -4.42
N LEU A 47 -12.73 -3.58 -4.97
CA LEU A 47 -11.49 -4.19 -4.46
C LEU A 47 -11.05 -3.56 -3.11
N TRP A 48 -11.62 -4.05 -2.00
CA TRP A 48 -11.23 -3.65 -0.64
C TRP A 48 -10.59 -4.77 0.18
N CYS A 49 -10.73 -6.03 -0.24
CA CYS A 49 -10.05 -7.18 0.36
C CYS A 49 -8.80 -7.52 -0.43
N ARG A 50 -7.68 -7.74 0.27
CA ARG A 50 -6.42 -8.20 -0.31
C ARG A 50 -6.57 -9.54 -1.04
N SER A 51 -7.48 -10.40 -0.59
CA SER A 51 -7.84 -11.67 -1.25
C SER A 51 -8.32 -11.50 -2.69
N LYS A 52 -8.78 -10.32 -3.09
CA LYS A 52 -9.21 -10.02 -4.46
C LYS A 52 -8.15 -9.28 -5.28
N PHE A 53 -7.00 -8.98 -4.70
CA PHE A 53 -5.95 -8.25 -5.41
C PHE A 53 -5.31 -9.11 -6.50
N SER A 54 -4.90 -8.45 -7.58
CA SER A 54 -4.11 -9.06 -8.63
C SER A 54 -2.71 -9.40 -8.12
N GLU A 55 -2.21 -10.55 -8.54
CA GLU A 55 -0.85 -11.00 -8.25
C GLU A 55 0.18 -10.34 -9.19
N VAL A 56 -0.23 -9.51 -10.15
CA VAL A 56 0.70 -8.89 -11.11
C VAL A 56 1.41 -7.67 -10.52
N SER A 57 0.68 -6.82 -9.79
CA SER A 57 1.23 -5.53 -9.32
C SER A 57 2.19 -5.67 -8.14
N LYS A 58 2.16 -6.81 -7.44
CA LYS A 58 2.94 -7.08 -6.21
C LYS A 58 2.73 -6.05 -5.09
N VAL A 59 1.49 -5.58 -4.94
CA VAL A 59 1.10 -4.58 -3.94
C VAL A 59 0.11 -5.18 -2.95
N ASP A 60 0.45 -5.12 -1.66
CA ASP A 60 -0.37 -5.60 -0.56
C ASP A 60 -0.99 -4.47 0.29
N TYR A 61 -0.90 -3.21 -0.14
CA TYR A 61 -1.47 -2.07 0.59
C TYR A 61 -3.00 -2.07 0.56
N VAL A 62 -3.61 -2.16 1.74
CA VAL A 62 -5.06 -2.05 1.96
C VAL A 62 -5.44 -0.67 2.54
N THR A 63 -4.44 0.12 2.95
CA THR A 63 -4.64 1.41 3.62
C THR A 63 -4.52 2.59 2.66
N ASN A 64 -5.09 3.72 3.08
CA ASN A 64 -5.05 4.99 2.35
C ASN A 64 -3.71 5.75 2.51
N ASN A 65 -2.67 5.10 3.05
CA ASN A 65 -1.40 5.76 3.43
C ASN A 65 -0.72 6.44 2.24
N ILE A 66 -0.80 5.87 1.04
CA ILE A 66 -0.22 6.46 -0.18
C ILE A 66 -0.93 7.78 -0.49
N SER A 67 -2.26 7.78 -0.52
CA SER A 67 -3.05 8.97 -0.79
C SER A 67 -2.88 10.03 0.30
N GLU A 68 -2.76 9.63 1.57
CA GLU A 68 -2.54 10.55 2.70
C GLU A 68 -1.16 11.19 2.64
N SER A 69 -0.13 10.38 2.37
CA SER A 69 1.24 10.87 2.18
C SER A 69 1.31 11.85 1.01
N PHE A 70 0.66 11.51 -0.12
CA PHE A 70 0.58 12.40 -1.28
C PHE A 70 -0.18 13.68 -0.96
N ASN A 71 -1.36 13.59 -0.33
CA ASN A 71 -2.15 14.75 0.06
C ASN A 71 -1.39 15.70 0.99
N ASN A 72 -0.62 15.14 1.93
CA ASN A 72 0.24 15.93 2.80
C ASN A 72 1.40 16.56 2.00
N TRP A 73 2.01 15.81 1.09
CA TRP A 73 3.08 16.28 0.20
C TRP A 73 2.64 17.38 -0.77
N ILE A 74 1.35 17.62 -0.97
CA ILE A 74 0.85 18.69 -1.85
C ILE A 74 0.00 19.73 -1.12
N LYS A 75 -0.11 19.61 0.21
CA LYS A 75 -1.09 20.35 1.02
C LYS A 75 -1.00 21.86 0.81
N ASP A 76 0.22 22.38 0.79
CA ASP A 76 0.53 23.80 0.65
C ASP A 76 0.48 24.31 -0.80
N LEU A 77 0.39 23.40 -1.78
CA LEU A 77 0.29 23.76 -3.20
C LEU A 77 -1.16 24.00 -3.66
N LYS A 78 -2.16 23.52 -2.89
CA LYS A 78 -3.58 23.50 -3.29
C LYS A 78 -4.22 24.89 -3.42
N ASP A 79 -3.65 25.89 -2.77
CA ASP A 79 -4.17 27.27 -2.80
C ASP A 79 -3.51 28.13 -3.90
N LEU A 80 -2.57 27.57 -4.67
CA LEU A 80 -1.83 28.29 -5.71
C LEU A 80 -2.62 28.37 -7.02
N HIS A 81 -2.34 29.40 -7.83
CA HIS A 81 -2.79 29.42 -9.22
C HIS A 81 -2.25 28.21 -9.98
N VAL A 82 -3.01 27.68 -10.95
CA VAL A 82 -2.68 26.43 -11.67
C VAL A 82 -1.24 26.41 -12.21
N ILE A 83 -0.77 27.52 -12.80
CA ILE A 83 0.59 27.64 -13.33
C ILE A 83 1.64 27.54 -12.21
N GLU A 84 1.43 28.25 -11.11
CA GLU A 84 2.35 28.22 -9.97
C GLU A 84 2.33 26.85 -9.27
N MET A 85 1.16 26.22 -9.14
CA MET A 85 1.00 24.87 -8.64
C MET A 85 1.83 23.88 -9.48
N LEU A 86 1.68 23.89 -10.81
CA LEU A 86 2.46 23.01 -11.72
C LEU A 86 3.96 23.26 -11.63
N ASN A 87 4.39 24.53 -11.54
CA ASN A 87 5.80 24.88 -11.35
C ASN A 87 6.36 24.31 -10.04
N GLN A 88 5.61 24.41 -8.93
CA GLN A 88 6.02 23.84 -7.65
C GLN A 88 6.03 22.31 -7.68
N PHE A 89 5.06 21.66 -8.33
CA PHE A 89 5.07 20.21 -8.54
C PHE A 89 6.32 19.75 -9.27
N ARG A 90 6.64 20.40 -10.40
CA ARG A 90 7.86 20.12 -11.16
C ARG A 90 9.11 20.26 -10.30
N ARG A 91 9.22 21.35 -9.52
CA ARG A 91 10.36 21.59 -8.60
C ARG A 91 10.46 20.49 -7.54
N ARG A 92 9.34 20.09 -6.91
CA ARG A 92 9.35 19.02 -5.91
C ARG A 92 9.77 17.68 -6.51
N LEU A 93 9.22 17.31 -7.67
CA LEU A 93 9.63 16.10 -8.37
C LEU A 93 11.13 16.15 -8.72
N MET A 94 11.62 17.28 -9.24
CA MET A 94 13.04 17.46 -9.57
C MET A 94 13.95 17.21 -8.34
N ILE A 95 13.62 17.82 -7.19
CA ILE A 95 14.35 17.61 -5.92
C ILE A 95 14.24 16.16 -5.44
N THR A 96 13.04 15.56 -5.53
CA THR A 96 12.82 14.16 -5.14
C THR A 96 13.66 13.21 -6.01
N PHE A 97 13.66 13.38 -7.33
CA PHE A 97 14.44 12.56 -8.25
C PHE A 97 15.95 12.70 -7.98
N ASP A 98 16.46 13.91 -7.77
CA ASP A 98 17.86 14.11 -7.38
C ASP A 98 18.21 13.40 -6.07
N ARG A 99 17.37 13.55 -5.04
CA ARG A 99 17.57 12.87 -3.75
C ARG A 99 17.56 11.35 -3.91
N ARG A 100 16.64 10.80 -4.70
CA ARG A 100 16.54 9.36 -4.97
C ARG A 100 17.76 8.83 -5.73
N ARG A 101 18.27 9.58 -6.72
CA ARG A 101 19.55 9.28 -7.40
C ARG A 101 20.75 9.30 -6.46
N LYS A 102 20.82 10.26 -5.53
CA LYS A 102 21.89 10.30 -4.51
C LYS A 102 21.83 9.10 -3.57
N VAL A 103 20.64 8.64 -3.21
CA VAL A 103 20.45 7.39 -2.44
C VAL A 103 20.94 6.19 -3.26
N LEU A 104 20.53 6.08 -4.53
CA LEU A 104 20.93 5.02 -5.45
C LEU A 104 22.45 4.84 -5.56
N LYS A 105 23.22 5.94 -5.60
CA LYS A 105 24.69 5.90 -5.64
C LYS A 105 25.33 5.19 -4.42
N LYS A 106 24.59 5.07 -3.32
CA LYS A 106 25.04 4.43 -2.08
C LYS A 106 24.48 3.00 -1.90
N LEU A 107 23.54 2.59 -2.75
CA LEU A 107 22.93 1.27 -2.66
C LEU A 107 23.78 0.25 -3.40
N ASN A 108 24.03 -0.89 -2.77
CA ASN A 108 24.72 -2.03 -3.34
C ASN A 108 23.86 -3.30 -3.16
N GLY A 109 24.07 -4.28 -4.04
CA GLY A 109 23.36 -5.56 -4.01
C GLY A 109 22.22 -5.66 -5.03
N LYS A 110 21.41 -6.72 -4.90
CA LYS A 110 20.32 -7.04 -5.84
C LYS A 110 19.00 -6.38 -5.45
N ILE A 111 18.63 -6.45 -4.16
CA ILE A 111 17.34 -6.00 -3.62
C ILE A 111 17.53 -4.78 -2.71
N VAL A 112 16.53 -3.88 -2.70
CA VAL A 112 16.56 -2.67 -1.87
C VAL A 112 16.72 -3.03 -0.38
N PRO A 113 17.64 -2.38 0.37
CA PRO A 113 17.99 -2.79 1.74
C PRO A 113 16.82 -2.84 2.73
N THR A 114 15.80 -1.98 2.57
CA THR A 114 14.62 -1.99 3.45
C THR A 114 13.86 -3.31 3.37
N VAL A 115 13.74 -3.90 2.18
CA VAL A 115 13.08 -5.20 1.98
C VAL A 115 13.94 -6.32 2.57
N MET A 116 15.25 -6.30 2.30
CA MET A 116 16.16 -7.28 2.88
C MET A 116 16.20 -7.22 4.40
N LYS A 117 16.12 -6.03 4.99
CA LYS A 117 16.04 -5.85 6.45
C LYS A 117 14.79 -6.53 7.00
N ASP A 118 13.61 -6.26 6.43
CA ASP A 118 12.34 -6.89 6.84
C ASP A 118 12.37 -8.42 6.73
N LEU A 119 12.90 -8.96 5.61
CA LEU A 119 13.04 -10.41 5.43
C LEU A 119 14.00 -11.05 6.43
N ASN A 120 15.12 -10.39 6.72
CA ASN A 120 16.10 -10.84 7.68
C ASN A 120 15.62 -10.71 9.14
N GLU A 121 14.70 -9.79 9.44
CA GLU A 121 14.04 -9.71 10.74
C GLU A 121 13.04 -10.86 10.89
N LYS A 122 12.24 -11.13 9.86
CA LYS A 122 11.29 -12.25 9.83
C LYS A 122 11.99 -13.61 9.96
N SER A 123 13.13 -13.82 9.30
CA SER A 123 13.88 -15.09 9.40
C SER A 123 14.47 -15.34 10.79
N ARG A 124 14.61 -14.30 11.61
CA ARG A 124 15.07 -14.39 13.00
C ARG A 124 13.92 -14.52 14.00
N CYS A 125 12.67 -14.35 13.55
CA CYS A 125 11.50 -14.48 14.40
C CYS A 125 11.37 -15.92 14.93
N THR A 126 11.12 -16.04 16.23
CA THR A 126 10.95 -17.33 16.90
C THR A 126 9.83 -18.17 16.28
N ASP A 127 8.73 -17.53 15.87
CA ASP A 127 7.58 -18.23 15.28
C ASP A 127 7.96 -18.90 13.96
N VAL A 128 8.76 -18.21 13.12
CA VAL A 128 9.27 -18.77 11.86
C VAL A 128 10.21 -19.94 12.11
N ARG A 129 11.07 -19.83 13.14
CA ARG A 129 12.04 -20.88 13.50
C ARG A 129 11.41 -22.12 14.14
N ARG A 130 10.21 -21.99 14.69
CA ARG A 130 9.43 -23.10 15.29
C ARG A 130 8.56 -23.84 14.28
N MET A 131 8.43 -23.32 13.05
CA MET A 131 7.68 -24.01 11.99
C MET A 131 8.37 -25.32 11.64
N THR A 132 7.57 -26.37 11.43
CA THR A 132 8.07 -27.66 10.94
C THR A 132 8.04 -27.65 9.42
N VAL A 133 9.16 -28.02 8.80
CA VAL A 133 9.30 -28.04 7.33
C VAL A 133 9.51 -29.48 6.88
N SER A 134 8.51 -30.03 6.21
CA SER A 134 8.52 -31.36 5.60
C SER A 134 8.77 -31.21 4.10
N ARG A 135 10.01 -31.50 3.66
CA ARG A 135 10.39 -31.37 2.25
C ARG A 135 9.77 -32.50 1.42
N ALA A 136 9.05 -32.13 0.37
CA ALA A 136 8.55 -33.07 -0.65
C ALA A 136 9.55 -33.24 -1.80
N GLY A 137 10.47 -32.29 -1.98
CA GLY A 137 11.55 -32.33 -2.95
C GLY A 137 12.56 -31.20 -2.74
N ASP A 138 13.28 -30.83 -3.80
CA ASP A 138 14.24 -29.73 -3.75
C ASP A 138 13.55 -28.37 -3.63
N ASN A 139 12.45 -28.18 -4.36
CA ASN A 139 11.79 -26.88 -4.49
C ASN A 139 10.37 -26.83 -3.89
N CYS A 140 9.92 -27.92 -3.24
CA CYS A 140 8.60 -28.04 -2.65
C CYS A 140 8.67 -28.55 -1.21
N ALA A 141 7.89 -27.94 -0.32
CA ALA A 141 7.76 -28.36 1.07
C ALA A 141 6.36 -28.06 1.62
N GLU A 142 5.94 -28.88 2.57
CA GLU A 142 4.87 -28.57 3.50
C GLU A 142 5.46 -27.88 4.72
N VAL A 143 4.89 -26.74 5.08
CA VAL A 143 5.28 -25.99 6.28
C VAL A 143 4.09 -26.00 7.22
N SER A 144 4.29 -26.52 8.42
CA SER A 144 3.25 -26.62 9.43
C SER A 144 3.63 -25.91 10.72
N GLY A 145 2.60 -25.55 11.49
CA GLY A 145 2.75 -24.92 12.78
C GLY A 145 1.43 -24.87 13.53
N THR A 146 1.45 -24.19 14.67
CA THR A 146 0.30 -24.11 15.57
C THR A 146 -0.01 -22.65 15.84
N THR A 147 -1.29 -22.27 15.80
CA THR A 147 -1.73 -20.93 16.19
C THR A 147 -1.63 -20.75 17.71
N THR A 148 -1.75 -19.51 18.20
CA THR A 148 -1.78 -19.21 19.64
C THR A 148 -2.89 -19.93 20.40
N ILE A 149 -3.95 -20.35 19.69
CA ILE A 149 -5.13 -21.05 20.24
C ILE A 149 -4.98 -22.58 20.09
N GLY A 150 -3.80 -23.07 19.69
CA GLY A 150 -3.53 -24.51 19.59
C GLY A 150 -3.99 -25.17 18.29
N THR A 151 -4.50 -24.41 17.32
CA THR A 151 -4.95 -24.97 16.04
C THR A 151 -3.78 -25.23 15.12
N ALA A 152 -3.61 -26.47 14.67
CA ALA A 152 -2.62 -26.82 13.67
C ALA A 152 -3.00 -26.26 12.29
N TRP A 153 -2.01 -25.83 11.52
CA TRP A 153 -2.16 -25.39 10.15
C TRP A 153 -1.01 -25.94 9.30
N THR A 154 -1.26 -26.10 8.00
CA THR A 154 -0.25 -26.55 7.03
C THR A 154 -0.39 -25.74 5.75
N GLN A 155 0.74 -25.25 5.24
CA GLN A 155 0.81 -24.52 3.98
C GLN A 155 1.83 -25.18 3.06
N ALA A 156 1.43 -25.43 1.81
CA ALA A 156 2.37 -25.86 0.78
C ALA A 156 3.13 -24.65 0.23
N VAL A 157 4.44 -24.83 0.03
CA VAL A 157 5.36 -23.83 -0.52
C VAL A 157 6.08 -24.42 -1.72
N GLU A 158 6.09 -23.69 -2.83
CA GLU A 158 6.84 -24.00 -4.04
C GLU A 158 7.75 -22.81 -4.38
N ILE A 159 9.05 -22.97 -4.22
CA ILE A 159 10.01 -21.84 -4.28
C ILE A 159 10.36 -21.42 -5.71
N ASP A 160 10.38 -22.34 -6.67
CA ASP A 160 10.66 -22.03 -8.08
C ASP A 160 9.60 -21.10 -8.67
N LYS A 161 8.33 -21.39 -8.37
CA LYS A 161 7.20 -20.57 -8.80
C LYS A 161 6.97 -19.35 -7.90
N GLN A 162 7.71 -19.25 -6.79
CA GLN A 162 7.50 -18.23 -5.76
C GLN A 162 6.06 -18.23 -5.21
N GLN A 163 5.52 -19.42 -4.94
CA GLN A 163 4.13 -19.62 -4.53
C GLN A 163 4.04 -20.23 -3.13
N CYS A 164 3.00 -19.82 -2.41
CA CYS A 164 2.59 -20.45 -1.16
C CYS A 164 1.06 -20.48 -1.11
N THR A 165 0.47 -21.54 -0.57
CA THR A 165 -0.99 -21.61 -0.42
C THR A 165 -1.56 -20.50 0.47
N CYS A 166 -0.73 -19.83 1.28
CA CYS A 166 -1.17 -18.65 2.04
C CYS A 166 -1.38 -17.40 1.18
N ARG A 167 -0.96 -17.44 -0.10
CA ARG A 167 -1.09 -16.38 -1.12
C ARG A 167 -0.38 -15.04 -0.83
N ALA A 168 0.21 -14.88 0.35
CA ALA A 168 0.92 -13.66 0.73
C ALA A 168 2.15 -13.38 -0.14
N TRP A 169 2.85 -14.43 -0.59
CA TRP A 169 4.02 -14.27 -1.46
C TRP A 169 3.61 -13.77 -2.84
N GLN A 170 2.57 -14.38 -3.42
CA GLN A 170 2.07 -14.04 -4.74
C GLN A 170 1.58 -12.59 -4.82
N ILE A 171 0.89 -12.11 -3.78
CA ILE A 171 0.35 -10.74 -3.72
C ILE A 171 1.43 -9.71 -3.41
N SER A 172 2.36 -10.00 -2.49
CA SER A 172 3.34 -9.01 -2.06
C SER A 172 4.63 -9.02 -2.89
N GLY A 173 4.91 -10.11 -3.61
CA GLY A 173 6.17 -10.33 -4.33
C GLY A 173 7.38 -10.57 -3.41
N LYS A 174 7.15 -10.84 -2.12
CA LYS A 174 8.20 -11.11 -1.12
C LYS A 174 7.91 -12.46 -0.45
N PRO A 175 8.94 -13.26 -0.11
CA PRO A 175 8.74 -14.51 0.62
C PRO A 175 7.87 -14.30 1.87
N CYS A 176 6.81 -15.09 1.99
CA CYS A 176 5.99 -15.12 3.19
C CYS A 176 6.76 -15.83 4.33
N THR A 177 6.24 -15.78 5.56
CA THR A 177 6.87 -16.44 6.72
C THR A 177 7.09 -17.94 6.50
N HIS A 178 6.14 -18.63 5.87
CA HIS A 178 6.28 -20.05 5.52
C HIS A 178 7.41 -20.29 4.50
N ALA A 179 7.48 -19.45 3.46
CA ALA A 179 8.53 -19.52 2.47
C ALA A 179 9.91 -19.22 3.07
N ILE A 180 10.00 -18.22 3.96
CA ILE A 180 11.23 -17.91 4.69
C ILE A 180 11.67 -19.11 5.52
N ALA A 181 10.75 -19.76 6.26
CA ALA A 181 11.06 -20.97 7.03
C ALA A 181 11.67 -22.05 6.13
N PHE A 182 11.03 -22.35 4.99
CA PHE A 182 11.55 -23.35 4.05
C PHE A 182 12.91 -22.94 3.44
N ILE A 183 13.05 -21.72 2.92
CA ILE A 183 14.29 -21.24 2.31
C ILE A 183 15.46 -21.28 3.31
N CYS A 184 15.21 -21.01 4.59
CA CYS A 184 16.23 -21.10 5.63
C CYS A 184 16.71 -22.53 5.92
N THR A 185 15.98 -23.57 5.50
CA THR A 185 16.44 -24.96 5.58
C THR A 185 17.36 -25.36 4.42
N LEU A 186 17.36 -24.60 3.33
CA LEU A 186 18.13 -24.88 2.12
C LEU A 186 19.56 -24.34 2.25
N ARG A 187 20.54 -25.13 1.82
CA ARG A 187 21.96 -24.72 1.81
C ARG A 187 22.27 -23.96 0.53
N GLY A 188 23.10 -22.91 0.65
CA GLY A 188 23.60 -22.16 -0.50
C GLY A 188 22.60 -21.17 -1.14
N THR A 189 21.39 -21.07 -0.60
CA THR A 189 20.36 -20.16 -1.10
C THR A 189 20.31 -18.85 -0.31
N ARG A 190 20.01 -17.73 -0.98
CA ARG A 190 19.84 -16.43 -0.34
C ARG A 190 18.40 -15.95 -0.49
N LEU A 191 17.87 -15.30 0.54
CA LEU A 191 16.50 -14.77 0.51
C LEU A 191 16.26 -13.78 -0.64
N GLU A 192 17.29 -13.04 -1.04
CA GLU A 192 17.21 -12.05 -2.13
C GLU A 192 16.91 -12.65 -3.50
N ASP A 193 17.16 -13.94 -3.70
CA ASP A 193 16.88 -14.62 -4.96
C ASP A 193 15.40 -14.95 -5.14
N TYR A 194 14.64 -14.92 -4.04
CA TYR A 194 13.23 -15.25 -3.97
C TYR A 194 12.33 -14.00 -3.84
N VAL A 195 12.91 -12.81 -4.03
CA VAL A 195 12.19 -11.53 -4.03
C VAL A 195 11.91 -11.11 -5.47
N HIS A 196 10.68 -10.64 -5.71
CA HIS A 196 10.27 -10.14 -7.02
C HIS A 196 11.13 -8.95 -7.48
N GLU A 197 11.42 -8.89 -8.78
CA GLU A 197 12.29 -7.88 -9.38
C GLU A 197 11.85 -6.43 -9.14
N TYR A 198 10.58 -6.17 -8.84
CA TYR A 198 10.06 -4.83 -8.51
C TYR A 198 10.74 -4.22 -7.27
N TYR A 199 11.31 -5.05 -6.40
CA TYR A 199 12.09 -4.60 -5.25
C TYR A 199 13.59 -4.54 -5.52
N SER A 200 14.03 -4.76 -6.76
CA SER A 200 15.43 -4.67 -7.14
C SER A 200 15.93 -3.23 -7.13
N ILE A 201 17.23 -3.09 -6.88
CA ILE A 201 17.93 -1.81 -7.02
C ILE A 201 17.90 -1.34 -8.48
N GLU A 202 17.91 -2.27 -9.44
CA GLU A 202 17.80 -1.97 -10.87
C GLU A 202 16.47 -1.31 -11.24
N ARG A 203 15.33 -1.90 -10.83
CA ARG A 203 14.00 -1.29 -11.06
C ARG A 203 13.89 0.06 -10.36
N PHE A 204 14.46 0.19 -9.16
CA PHE A 204 14.53 1.48 -8.46
C PHE A 204 15.38 2.50 -9.23
N LYS A 205 16.47 2.08 -9.88
CA LYS A 205 17.28 2.94 -10.75
C LYS A 205 16.49 3.42 -11.96
N LEU A 206 15.86 2.51 -12.70
CA LEU A 206 15.03 2.84 -13.86
C LEU A 206 13.89 3.80 -13.50
N ALA A 207 13.29 3.67 -12.32
CA ALA A 207 12.22 4.55 -11.87
C ALA A 207 12.66 6.01 -11.66
N TYR A 208 13.94 6.27 -11.36
CA TYR A 208 14.46 7.59 -10.98
C TYR A 208 15.63 8.09 -11.84
N GLU A 209 16.00 7.38 -12.91
CA GLU A 209 17.10 7.77 -13.78
C GLU A 209 16.83 9.09 -14.51
N GLY A 210 15.57 9.30 -14.93
CA GLY A 210 15.16 10.47 -15.72
C GLY A 210 15.43 11.81 -15.03
N VAL A 211 15.90 12.80 -15.79
CA VAL A 211 16.19 14.15 -15.27
C VAL A 211 15.03 15.09 -15.62
N ILE A 212 14.45 15.71 -14.60
CA ILE A 212 13.48 16.78 -14.78
C ILE A 212 14.25 18.09 -14.92
N ASN A 213 14.23 18.67 -16.11
CA ASN A 213 15.01 19.85 -16.42
C ASN A 213 14.49 21.10 -15.67
N PRO A 214 15.41 22.01 -15.28
CA PRO A 214 15.02 23.32 -14.79
C PRO A 214 14.35 24.12 -15.92
N ILE A 215 13.38 24.95 -15.55
CA ILE A 215 12.72 25.89 -16.44
C ILE A 215 13.05 27.29 -15.93
N VAL A 216 13.34 28.20 -16.87
CA VAL A 216 13.58 29.62 -16.57
C VAL A 216 12.30 30.30 -16.08
N ASP A 217 12.42 31.52 -15.59
CA ASP A 217 11.26 32.30 -15.15
C ASP A 217 10.28 32.59 -16.30
N ALA A 218 9.00 32.77 -15.95
CA ALA A 218 7.92 33.02 -16.89
C ALA A 218 8.18 34.23 -17.79
N SER A 219 8.89 35.25 -17.28
CA SER A 219 9.31 36.41 -18.06
C SER A 219 10.18 36.08 -19.27
N ARG A 220 10.86 34.92 -19.26
CA ARG A 220 11.79 34.47 -20.31
C ARG A 220 11.24 33.32 -21.15
N TRP A 221 9.97 32.95 -20.98
CA TRP A 221 9.38 31.88 -21.77
C TRP A 221 9.17 32.34 -23.22
N ILE A 222 9.45 31.45 -24.17
CA ILE A 222 9.17 31.68 -25.58
C ILE A 222 7.65 31.78 -25.73
N LYS A 223 7.17 32.89 -26.28
CA LYS A 223 5.75 33.05 -26.59
C LYS A 223 5.43 32.20 -27.82
N SER A 224 4.72 31.10 -27.63
CA SER A 224 4.17 30.31 -28.74
C SER A 224 2.71 30.67 -28.95
N ASP A 225 2.30 30.85 -30.21
CA ASP A 225 0.90 30.93 -30.58
C ASP A 225 0.34 29.51 -30.73
N PRO A 226 -0.58 29.06 -29.87
CA PRO A 226 -1.17 27.73 -29.98
C PRO A 226 -2.13 27.58 -31.17
N GLY A 227 -2.46 28.66 -31.91
CA GLY A 227 -3.39 28.60 -33.04
C GLY A 227 -4.87 28.47 -32.63
N PHE A 228 -5.16 28.56 -31.33
CA PHE A 228 -6.51 28.59 -30.77
C PHE A 228 -6.57 29.48 -29.52
N THR A 229 -7.74 30.06 -29.25
CA THR A 229 -7.94 30.88 -28.05
C THR A 229 -8.19 30.01 -26.82
N VAL A 230 -7.35 30.15 -25.80
CA VAL A 230 -7.58 29.54 -24.48
C VAL A 230 -8.58 30.41 -23.71
N TRP A 231 -9.83 29.98 -23.66
CA TRP A 231 -10.85 30.64 -22.84
C TRP A 231 -10.69 30.27 -21.36
N PRO A 232 -10.97 31.19 -20.42
CA PRO A 232 -10.97 30.84 -19.00
C PRO A 232 -11.99 29.72 -18.73
N PRO A 233 -11.73 28.85 -17.74
CA PRO A 233 -12.69 27.83 -17.34
C PRO A 233 -14.04 28.48 -17.02
N LYS A 234 -15.14 27.93 -17.55
CA LYS A 234 -16.48 28.33 -17.13
C LYS A 234 -16.65 27.96 -15.66
N MET A 235 -16.49 28.94 -14.77
CA MET A 235 -16.72 28.75 -13.35
C MET A 235 -18.21 29.00 -13.07
N ASP A 236 -18.93 27.99 -12.60
CA ASP A 236 -20.21 28.21 -11.94
C ASP A 236 -20.00 29.13 -10.73
N LYS A 237 -21.03 29.92 -10.38
CA LYS A 237 -20.97 30.83 -9.22
C LYS A 237 -20.48 30.05 -8.00
N ARG A 238 -19.32 30.44 -7.48
CA ARG A 238 -18.73 29.81 -6.30
C ARG A 238 -19.75 29.85 -5.16
N PRO A 239 -20.07 28.72 -4.50
CA PRO A 239 -20.97 28.74 -3.36
C PRO A 239 -20.41 29.68 -2.28
N THR A 240 -21.31 30.42 -1.63
CA THR A 240 -20.96 31.43 -0.63
C THR A 240 -20.14 30.81 0.50
N GLY A 241 -18.94 31.33 0.76
CA GLY A 241 -18.09 30.90 1.87
C GLY A 241 -16.60 30.75 1.53
N ARG A 242 -15.76 30.62 2.56
CA ARG A 242 -14.32 30.37 2.40
C ARG A 242 -14.10 28.97 1.81
N PRO A 243 -13.32 28.80 0.73
CA PRO A 243 -12.94 27.47 0.28
C PRO A 243 -12.32 26.67 1.41
N ARG A 244 -12.82 25.45 1.57
CA ARG A 244 -12.35 24.54 2.61
C ARG A 244 -10.94 24.09 2.24
N LYS A 245 -9.94 24.60 2.97
CA LYS A 245 -8.52 24.23 2.79
C LYS A 245 -8.21 22.84 3.36
N GLU A 246 -8.96 22.44 4.37
CA GLU A 246 -8.78 21.17 5.04
C GLU A 246 -9.57 20.07 4.35
N ARG A 247 -8.94 18.89 4.29
CA ARG A 247 -9.57 17.65 3.87
C ARG A 247 -10.85 17.43 4.66
N ILE A 248 -11.87 16.85 4.01
CA ILE A 248 -12.99 16.26 4.76
C ILE A 248 -12.43 15.02 5.47
N PRO A 249 -12.39 15.01 6.81
CA PRO A 249 -11.85 13.88 7.54
C PRO A 249 -12.61 12.61 7.20
N SER A 250 -11.90 11.49 7.10
CA SER A 250 -12.59 10.20 6.99
C SER A 250 -13.35 9.93 8.28
N CYS A 251 -14.40 9.10 8.23
CA CYS A 251 -15.19 8.71 9.40
C CYS A 251 -14.41 7.97 10.51
N LEU A 252 -13.10 7.77 10.36
CA LEU A 252 -12.17 7.18 11.34
C LEU A 252 -11.19 8.22 11.92
N GLU A 253 -11.13 9.45 11.37
CA GLU A 253 -10.30 10.52 11.91
C GLU A 253 -11.04 11.22 13.04
N LEU A 254 -10.62 10.98 14.30
CA LEU A 254 -11.05 11.76 15.45
C LEU A 254 -10.50 13.19 15.30
N VAL A 255 -11.32 14.11 14.81
CA VAL A 255 -11.00 15.53 14.86
C VAL A 255 -11.21 16.00 16.31
N ILE A 256 -10.14 16.01 17.09
CA ILE A 256 -10.12 16.76 18.35
C ILE A 256 -10.15 18.24 17.97
N LYS A 257 -11.35 18.80 17.83
CA LYS A 257 -11.51 20.25 17.72
C LYS A 257 -11.28 20.82 19.12
N GLN A 258 -10.11 21.40 19.35
CA GLN A 258 -9.93 22.30 20.48
C GLN A 258 -10.93 23.46 20.32
N GLY A 259 -11.89 23.53 21.24
CA GLY A 259 -12.73 24.69 21.48
C GLY A 259 -13.88 24.94 20.49
N ARG A 260 -15.05 24.36 20.79
CA ARG A 260 -16.37 25.02 20.96
C ARG A 260 -17.51 24.07 20.63
N VAL A 261 -18.31 23.79 21.66
CA VAL A 261 -19.61 23.11 21.58
C VAL A 261 -20.59 24.04 20.86
N LYS A 262 -21.21 23.55 19.77
CA LYS A 262 -22.53 24.02 19.33
C LYS A 262 -23.46 22.83 19.31
N LYS A 263 -24.48 22.86 20.17
CA LYS A 263 -25.62 21.94 20.13
C LYS A 263 -26.32 22.12 18.79
N GLN A 264 -26.49 21.02 18.04
CA GLN A 264 -27.48 20.97 16.96
C GLN A 264 -28.81 20.54 17.58
N SER A 265 -29.79 21.43 17.52
CA SER A 265 -31.19 21.16 17.80
C SER A 265 -31.78 20.29 16.68
N VAL A 266 -32.55 19.30 17.09
CA VAL A 266 -33.35 18.42 16.23
C VAL A 266 -34.61 19.17 15.82
N THR A 267 -34.85 19.24 14.51
CA THR A 267 -36.15 19.24 13.85
C THR A 267 -35.96 18.57 12.51
#